data_AF-A0A8S3IQJ4-F1
#
_entry.id   AF-A0A8S3IQJ4-F1
#
_cell.length_a   1.000
_cell.length_b   1.000
_cell.length_c   1.000
_cell.angle_alpha   90.00
_cell.angle_beta   90.00
_cell.angle_gamma   90.00
#
_symmetry.space_group_name_H-M   'P 1'
#
loop_
_entity.id
_entity.type
_entity.pdbx_description
1 polymer ?
#
loop_
_entity_poly.entity_id
_entity_poly.type
_entity_poly.pdbx_seq_one_letter_code
_entity_poly.pdbx_strand_id
1 'polypeptide(L)'
;MNTLIHFDYEYINEDEIDDELKCGICKQPFESPVSLRICNHTFCKVCIKIWLSQNQTCPICRHVARHHFGPDNQSHEKSPYVPINTKIVLNQLDRLLVRCLLCQEINIQRCHWKNHEKRCSRRIVTCPSVDIQCPWKGPRDKLSIHLNHCTYQQMRPLIDEVKNELILTR
;
A
#
# COMPACT_ATOMS: atom_id res chain seq x y z
N MET A 1 -17.47 -0.36 2.36
CA MET A 1 -16.11 -0.17 2.93
C MET A 1 -15.11 -0.72 1.92
N ASN A 2 -14.61 0.12 1.00
CA ASN A 2 -13.64 -0.23 -0.05
C ASN A 2 -12.30 0.43 0.30
N THR A 3 -11.44 -0.29 1.01
CA THR A 3 -10.24 0.26 1.66
C THR A 3 -8.98 0.16 0.82
N LEU A 4 -9.03 0.46 -0.49
CA LEU A 4 -7.83 0.62 -1.33
C LEU A 4 -8.10 1.59 -2.48
N ILE A 5 -8.45 2.82 -2.14
CA ILE A 5 -8.29 3.94 -3.06
C ILE A 5 -6.89 4.48 -2.78
N HIS A 6 -6.06 4.59 -3.80
CA HIS A 6 -4.78 5.28 -3.68
C HIS A 6 -5.05 6.77 -3.41
N PHE A 7 -5.32 7.14 -2.15
CA PHE A 7 -5.73 8.51 -1.81
C PHE A 7 -4.62 9.56 -2.05
N ASP A 8 -3.38 9.12 -2.24
CA ASP A 8 -2.22 10.00 -2.37
C ASP A 8 -1.78 10.20 -3.84
N TYR A 9 -2.30 9.44 -4.80
CA TYR A 9 -1.99 9.57 -6.23
C TYR A 9 -3.14 9.19 -7.15
N GLU A 10 -3.11 9.71 -8.38
CA GLU A 10 -3.99 9.31 -9.48
C GLU A 10 -3.18 8.79 -10.68
N TYR A 11 -3.78 7.91 -11.50
CA TYR A 11 -3.16 7.46 -12.74
C TYR A 11 -3.24 8.57 -13.81
N ILE A 12 -2.14 8.77 -14.54
CA ILE A 12 -2.15 9.62 -15.72
C ILE A 12 -2.76 8.83 -16.87
N ASN A 13 -3.71 9.43 -17.58
CA ASN A 13 -4.44 8.81 -18.69
C ASN A 13 -5.08 7.47 -18.30
N GLU A 14 -5.80 7.42 -17.17
CA GLU A 14 -6.44 6.19 -16.67
C GLU A 14 -7.34 5.52 -17.73
N ASP A 15 -8.03 6.32 -18.55
CA ASP A 15 -8.90 5.85 -19.63
C ASP A 15 -8.13 5.13 -20.76
N GLU A 16 -6.83 5.39 -20.92
CA GLU A 16 -5.97 4.72 -21.91
C GLU A 16 -5.37 3.41 -21.38
N ILE A 17 -5.54 3.12 -20.08
CA ILE A 17 -5.05 1.86 -19.49
C ILE A 17 -5.94 0.71 -19.96
N ASP A 18 -5.32 -0.30 -20.54
CA ASP A 18 -5.98 -1.52 -20.99
C ASP A 18 -6.84 -2.15 -19.88
N ASP A 19 -8.09 -2.47 -20.20
CA ASP A 19 -9.02 -3.11 -19.27
C ASP A 19 -8.56 -4.52 -18.85
N GLU A 20 -7.72 -5.18 -19.66
CA GLU A 20 -7.06 -6.45 -19.28
C GLU A 20 -6.10 -6.29 -18.10
N LEU A 21 -5.67 -5.06 -17.80
CA LEU A 21 -4.83 -4.72 -16.64
C LEU A 21 -5.64 -4.25 -15.43
N LYS A 22 -6.98 -4.17 -15.54
CA LYS A 22 -7.86 -3.68 -14.49
C LYS A 22 -8.56 -4.81 -13.74
N CYS A 23 -8.76 -4.59 -12.44
CA CYS A 23 -9.47 -5.52 -11.59
C CYS A 23 -10.98 -5.48 -11.85
N GLY A 24 -11.59 -6.64 -12.08
CA GLY A 24 -13.04 -6.75 -12.27
C GLY A 24 -13.90 -6.27 -11.09
N ILE A 25 -13.32 -6.12 -9.89
CA ILE A 25 -14.00 -5.65 -8.66
C ILE A 25 -13.84 -4.14 -8.46
N CYS A 26 -12.61 -3.63 -8.30
CA CYS A 26 -12.39 -2.20 -8.03
C CYS A 26 -12.30 -1.33 -9.28
N LYS A 27 -12.23 -1.94 -10.47
CA LYS A 27 -12.09 -1.28 -11.79
C LYS A 27 -10.81 -0.45 -11.95
N GLN A 28 -9.82 -0.65 -11.08
CA GLN A 28 -8.52 0.01 -11.13
C GLN A 28 -7.44 -0.95 -11.64
N PRO A 29 -6.29 -0.44 -12.13
CA PRO A 29 -5.13 -1.26 -12.47
C PRO A 29 -4.75 -2.22 -11.33
N PHE A 30 -4.34 -3.44 -11.64
CA PHE A 30 -4.10 -4.45 -10.62
C PHE A 30 -3.02 -4.04 -9.59
N GLU A 31 -3.37 -4.21 -8.31
CA GLU A 31 -2.45 -4.18 -7.18
C GLU A 31 -2.28 -5.61 -6.61
N SER A 32 -1.04 -6.11 -6.62
CA SER A 32 -0.72 -7.50 -6.25
C SER A 32 -1.69 -8.51 -6.91
N PRO A 33 -1.71 -8.60 -8.25
CA PRO A 33 -2.68 -9.43 -8.98
C PRO A 33 -2.60 -10.90 -8.55
N VAL A 34 -3.77 -11.51 -8.36
CA VAL A 34 -3.95 -12.94 -8.11
C VAL A 34 -5.03 -13.51 -9.02
N SER A 35 -4.86 -14.76 -9.45
CA SER A 35 -5.86 -15.48 -10.25
C SER A 35 -6.50 -16.60 -9.44
N LEU A 36 -7.82 -16.74 -9.58
CA LEU A 36 -8.53 -17.90 -9.02
C LEU A 36 -8.08 -19.18 -9.72
N ARG A 37 -7.80 -20.24 -8.97
CA ARG A 37 -7.27 -21.50 -9.52
C ARG A 37 -8.22 -22.20 -10.50
N ILE A 38 -9.53 -22.05 -10.29
CA ILE A 38 -10.56 -22.78 -11.04
C ILE A 38 -10.82 -22.19 -12.42
N CYS A 39 -10.93 -20.86 -12.48
CA CYS A 39 -11.40 -20.15 -13.67
C CYS A 39 -10.40 -19.12 -14.21
N ASN A 40 -9.23 -18.99 -13.59
CA ASN A 40 -8.13 -18.09 -13.97
C ASN A 40 -8.46 -16.59 -14.04
N HIS A 41 -9.66 -16.15 -13.64
CA HIS A 41 -9.98 -14.73 -13.52
C HIS A 41 -9.07 -14.04 -12.48
N THR A 42 -8.53 -12.89 -12.89
CA THR A 42 -7.54 -12.12 -12.14
C THR A 42 -8.17 -10.94 -11.40
N PHE A 43 -7.70 -10.68 -10.19
CA PHE A 43 -8.18 -9.61 -9.31
C PHE A 43 -7.03 -9.05 -8.47
N CYS A 44 -7.20 -7.87 -7.88
CA CYS A 44 -6.31 -7.45 -6.79
C CYS A 44 -6.46 -8.42 -5.61
N LYS A 45 -5.35 -8.80 -4.97
CA LYS A 45 -5.35 -9.75 -3.83
C LYS A 45 -6.35 -9.37 -2.73
N VAL A 46 -6.39 -8.10 -2.36
CA VAL A 46 -7.29 -7.61 -1.31
C VAL A 46 -8.75 -7.64 -1.77
N CYS A 47 -9.04 -7.21 -3.01
CA CYS A 47 -10.39 -7.22 -3.55
C CYS A 47 -11.01 -8.62 -3.55
N ILE A 48 -10.30 -9.63 -4.07
CA ILE A 48 -10.84 -10.99 -4.09
C ILE A 48 -10.89 -11.60 -2.70
N LYS A 49 -9.96 -11.27 -1.79
CA LYS A 49 -10.00 -11.72 -0.40
C LYS A 49 -11.25 -11.21 0.32
N ILE A 50 -11.60 -9.92 0.15
CA ILE A 50 -12.82 -9.33 0.73
C ILE A 50 -14.06 -9.97 0.11
N TRP A 51 -14.09 -10.15 -1.22
CA TRP A 51 -15.21 -10.79 -1.87
C TRP A 51 -15.44 -12.22 -1.34
N LEU A 52 -14.37 -13.00 -1.23
CA LEU A 52 -14.43 -14.40 -0.79
C LEU A 52 -14.71 -14.60 0.71
N SER A 53 -14.65 -13.53 1.53
CA SER A 53 -15.09 -13.63 2.93
C SER A 53 -16.61 -13.61 3.06
N GLN A 54 -17.31 -13.14 2.03
CA GLN A 54 -18.78 -13.01 2.00
C GLN A 54 -19.42 -13.91 0.95
N ASN A 55 -18.68 -14.26 -0.10
CA ASN A 55 -19.14 -15.05 -1.23
C ASN A 55 -18.19 -16.24 -1.44
N GLN A 56 -18.64 -17.27 -2.15
CA GLN A 56 -17.80 -18.44 -2.44
C GLN A 56 -17.52 -18.62 -3.94
N THR A 57 -17.86 -17.62 -4.74
CA THR A 57 -17.84 -17.69 -6.21
C THR A 57 -16.97 -16.60 -6.81
N CYS A 58 -16.52 -16.82 -8.04
CA CYS A 58 -15.85 -15.81 -8.85
C CYS A 58 -16.80 -14.64 -9.15
N PRO A 59 -16.41 -13.37 -8.93
CA PRO A 59 -17.22 -12.20 -9.29
C PRO A 59 -17.57 -12.09 -10.78
N ILE A 60 -16.75 -12.69 -11.66
CA ILE A 60 -16.92 -12.59 -13.12
C ILE A 60 -17.81 -13.71 -13.65
N CYS A 61 -17.45 -14.97 -13.39
CA CYS A 61 -18.11 -16.14 -14.00
C CYS A 61 -18.93 -16.99 -13.03
N ARG A 62 -19.04 -16.59 -11.75
CA ARG A 62 -19.80 -17.28 -10.69
C ARG A 62 -19.38 -18.72 -10.38
N HIS A 63 -18.27 -19.22 -10.93
CA HIS A 63 -17.70 -20.51 -10.57
C HIS A 63 -17.29 -20.53 -9.09
N VAL A 64 -17.49 -21.65 -8.40
CA VAL A 64 -17.08 -21.80 -7.00
C VAL A 64 -15.56 -21.69 -6.89
N ALA A 65 -15.08 -20.80 -6.02
CA ALA A 65 -13.66 -20.48 -5.87
C ALA A 65 -12.87 -21.52 -5.05
N ARG A 66 -13.58 -22.32 -4.24
CA ARG A 66 -13.01 -23.44 -3.48
C ARG A 66 -13.26 -24.74 -4.23
N HIS A 67 -12.25 -25.59 -4.31
CA HIS A 67 -12.47 -27.00 -4.65
C HIS A 67 -13.21 -27.65 -3.47
N HIS A 68 -14.38 -28.23 -3.71
CA HIS A 68 -14.92 -29.23 -2.78
C HIS A 68 -14.02 -30.47 -2.90
N PHE A 69 -12.98 -30.55 -2.09
CA PHE A 69 -12.27 -31.81 -1.89
C PHE A 69 -13.16 -32.73 -1.05
N GLY A 70 -13.20 -34.01 -1.42
CA GLY A 70 -13.91 -35.05 -0.70
C GLY A 70 -13.32 -35.30 0.69
N PRO A 71 -13.78 -36.36 1.38
CA PRO A 71 -13.38 -36.66 2.74
C PRO A 71 -11.99 -37.32 2.74
N ASP A 72 -10.94 -36.55 2.55
CA ASP A 72 -9.57 -37.01 2.70
C ASP A 72 -8.75 -36.01 3.53
N ASN A 73 -8.53 -36.42 4.78
CA ASN A 73 -7.84 -35.71 5.86
C ASN A 73 -6.35 -35.49 5.57
N GLN A 74 -5.99 -34.50 4.74
CA GLN A 74 -4.64 -33.92 4.76
C GLN A 74 -4.66 -32.39 4.71
N SER A 75 -4.29 -31.82 5.85
CA SER A 75 -4.35 -30.44 6.31
C SER A 75 -3.31 -29.51 5.68
N HIS A 76 -3.46 -29.18 4.40
CA HIS A 76 -2.85 -27.97 3.84
C HIS A 76 -3.88 -27.25 2.95
N GLU A 77 -4.64 -26.34 3.56
CA GLU A 77 -5.61 -25.46 2.87
C GLU A 77 -4.89 -24.60 1.81
N LYS A 78 -4.79 -25.12 0.59
CA LYS A 78 -4.28 -24.35 -0.55
C LYS A 78 -5.23 -23.18 -0.78
N SER A 79 -4.70 -21.95 -0.69
CA SER A 79 -5.44 -20.73 -0.99
C SER A 79 -6.18 -20.84 -2.33
N PRO A 80 -7.43 -20.34 -2.45
CA PRO A 80 -8.26 -20.45 -3.67
C PRO A 80 -7.71 -19.66 -4.86
N TYR A 81 -6.69 -18.82 -4.64
CA TYR A 81 -6.01 -18.04 -5.67
C TYR A 81 -4.48 -18.21 -5.61
N VAL A 82 -3.82 -17.85 -6.71
CA VAL A 82 -2.36 -17.81 -6.88
C VAL A 82 -1.91 -16.42 -7.29
N PRO A 83 -0.72 -15.94 -6.86
CA PRO A 83 -0.17 -14.70 -7.37
C PRO A 83 0.19 -14.79 -8.85
N ILE A 84 -0.04 -13.70 -9.59
CA ILE A 84 0.49 -13.53 -10.93
C ILE A 84 1.94 -13.05 -10.83
N ASN A 85 2.85 -13.89 -11.33
CA ASN A 85 4.29 -13.60 -11.37
C ASN A 85 4.80 -13.36 -12.81
N THR A 86 3.90 -13.27 -13.79
CA THR A 86 4.23 -13.04 -15.19
C THR A 86 4.91 -11.68 -15.36
N LYS A 87 6.21 -11.68 -15.66
CA LYS A 87 7.03 -10.46 -15.75
C LYS A 87 6.43 -9.42 -16.70
N ILE A 88 5.85 -9.83 -17.83
CA ILE A 88 5.28 -8.91 -18.82
C ILE A 88 4.13 -8.11 -18.20
N VAL A 89 3.18 -8.79 -17.56
CA VAL A 89 2.03 -8.14 -16.89
C VAL A 89 2.51 -7.21 -15.77
N LEU A 90 3.43 -7.68 -14.93
CA LEU A 90 3.97 -6.87 -13.83
C LEU A 90 4.70 -5.63 -14.35
N ASN A 91 5.51 -5.78 -15.40
CA ASN A 91 6.24 -4.66 -16.02
C ASN A 91 5.30 -3.64 -16.67
N GLN A 92 4.22 -4.08 -17.33
CA GLN A 92 3.21 -3.18 -17.91
C GLN A 92 2.58 -2.33 -16.80
N LEU A 93 2.15 -3.00 -15.73
CA LEU A 93 1.57 -2.35 -14.58
C LEU A 93 2.57 -1.40 -13.88
N ASP A 94 3.85 -1.77 -13.76
CA ASP A 94 4.89 -0.97 -13.10
C ASP A 94 5.26 0.31 -13.83
N ARG A 95 5.14 0.32 -15.16
CA ARG A 95 5.42 1.48 -16.03
C ARG A 95 4.28 2.49 -16.08
N LEU A 96 3.10 2.15 -15.58
CA LEU A 96 1.98 3.10 -15.50
C LEU A 96 2.43 4.36 -14.77
N LEU A 97 2.07 5.52 -15.32
CA LEU A 97 2.46 6.80 -14.77
C LEU A 97 1.39 7.30 -13.81
N VAL A 98 1.83 7.92 -12.71
CA VAL A 98 0.96 8.48 -11.69
C VAL A 98 1.33 9.93 -11.40
N ARG A 99 0.35 10.69 -10.92
CA ARG A 99 0.50 12.04 -10.37
C ARG A 99 0.30 12.00 -8.87
N CYS A 100 1.22 12.59 -8.13
CA CYS A 100 1.07 12.78 -6.69
C CYS A 100 0.01 13.86 -6.40
N LEU A 101 -1.03 13.53 -5.63
CA LEU A 101 -2.07 14.49 -5.26
C LEU A 101 -1.62 15.49 -4.19
N LEU A 102 -0.53 15.20 -3.48
CA LEU A 102 0.00 16.05 -2.41
C LEU A 102 0.93 17.14 -2.94
N CYS A 103 1.89 16.78 -3.81
CA CYS A 103 2.90 17.70 -4.32
C CYS A 103 2.82 17.99 -5.82
N GLN A 104 1.87 17.34 -6.53
CA GLN A 104 1.61 17.53 -7.96
C GLN A 104 2.77 17.09 -8.90
N GLU A 105 3.76 16.35 -8.39
CA GLU A 105 4.76 15.69 -9.23
C GLU A 105 4.07 14.66 -10.14
N ILE A 106 4.36 14.74 -11.44
CA ILE A 106 3.78 13.90 -12.50
C ILE A 106 4.82 12.92 -13.06
N ASN A 107 4.37 11.99 -13.91
CA ASN A 107 5.24 11.03 -14.61
C ASN A 107 6.06 10.13 -13.66
N ILE A 108 5.56 9.93 -12.44
CA ILE A 108 6.13 8.96 -11.52
C ILE A 108 5.68 7.58 -11.99
N GLN A 109 6.62 6.69 -12.33
CA GLN A 109 6.25 5.30 -12.58
C GLN A 109 5.66 4.70 -11.30
N ARG A 110 4.58 3.94 -11.43
CA ARG A 110 3.85 3.36 -10.30
C ARG A 110 4.75 2.54 -9.39
N CYS A 111 5.71 1.78 -9.94
CA CYS A 111 6.69 1.04 -9.13
C CYS A 111 7.57 1.94 -8.25
N HIS A 112 7.81 3.19 -8.67
CA HIS A 112 8.57 4.18 -7.92
C HIS A 112 7.73 5.00 -6.94
N TRP A 113 6.41 4.78 -6.89
CA TRP A 113 5.51 5.50 -6.00
C TRP A 113 5.95 5.43 -4.54
N LYS A 114 6.32 4.23 -4.03
CA LYS A 114 6.80 4.07 -2.64
C LYS A 114 8.05 4.87 -2.32
N ASN A 115 8.92 5.11 -3.30
CA ASN A 115 10.11 5.94 -3.13
C ASN A 115 9.74 7.42 -3.10
N HIS A 116 8.84 7.85 -4.00
CA HIS A 116 8.27 9.19 -3.96
C HIS A 116 7.55 9.45 -2.62
N GLU A 117 6.72 8.53 -2.14
CA GLU A 117 5.98 8.62 -0.86
C GLU A 117 6.87 9.01 0.34
N LYS A 118 8.11 8.49 0.35
CA LYS A 118 9.11 8.73 1.40
C LYS A 118 9.78 10.09 1.26
N ARG A 119 9.84 10.65 0.05
CA ARG A 119 10.56 11.90 -0.29
C ARG A 119 9.62 13.07 -0.61
N CYS A 120 8.32 12.83 -0.73
CA CYS A 120 7.32 13.83 -1.06
C CYS A 120 7.37 15.02 -0.10
N SER A 121 7.53 16.22 -0.67
CA SER A 121 7.70 17.49 0.05
C SER A 121 6.44 17.95 0.79
N ARG A 122 5.26 17.61 0.26
CA ARG A 122 3.96 18.01 0.82
C ARG A 122 3.34 16.98 1.76
N ARG A 123 3.97 15.81 1.89
CA ARG A 123 3.49 14.79 2.83
C ARG A 123 3.56 15.29 4.26
N ILE A 124 2.50 15.06 5.03
CA ILE A 124 2.48 15.36 6.46
C ILE A 124 3.41 14.40 7.20
N VAL A 125 4.37 14.94 7.93
CA VAL A 125 5.32 14.22 8.77
C VAL A 125 5.26 14.77 10.19
N THR A 126 5.69 13.96 11.15
CA THR A 126 5.84 14.35 12.55
C THR A 126 7.26 14.80 12.84
N CYS A 127 7.43 15.58 13.91
CA CYS A 127 8.76 15.87 14.44
C CYS A 127 9.49 14.58 14.86
N PRO A 128 10.82 14.47 14.69
CA PRO A 128 11.64 13.40 15.29
C PRO A 128 11.48 13.28 16.80
N SER A 129 11.26 14.40 17.49
CA SER A 129 10.98 14.47 18.94
C SER A 129 9.55 14.09 19.34
N VAL A 130 8.78 13.40 18.50
CA VAL A 130 7.43 12.94 18.85
C VAL A 130 7.45 11.92 20.01
N ASP A 131 8.57 11.21 20.18
CA ASP A 131 8.84 10.29 21.30
C ASP A 131 8.89 10.99 22.66
N ILE A 132 9.27 12.26 22.68
CA ILE A 132 9.23 13.15 23.86
C ILE A 132 8.07 14.14 23.77
N GLN A 133 7.02 13.76 23.04
CA GLN A 133 5.73 14.46 22.96
C GLN A 133 5.75 15.82 22.27
N CYS A 134 6.68 16.05 21.34
CA CYS A 134 6.54 17.20 20.43
C CYS A 134 5.23 17.06 19.63
N PRO A 135 4.30 18.04 19.71
CA PRO A 135 2.99 17.93 19.06
C PRO A 135 3.02 18.28 17.56
N TRP A 136 4.16 18.73 17.04
CA TRP A 136 4.26 19.24 15.69
C TRP A 136 4.07 18.13 14.65
N LYS A 137 3.17 18.42 13.71
CA LYS A 137 2.95 17.68 12.48
C LYS A 137 2.70 18.68 11.36
N GLY A 138 3.27 18.45 10.19
CA GLY A 138 3.13 19.37 9.07
C GLY A 138 3.79 18.87 7.79
N PRO A 139 3.69 19.63 6.70
CA PRO A 139 4.36 19.30 5.44
C PRO A 139 5.87 19.08 5.63
N ARG A 140 6.43 18.08 4.94
CA ARG A 140 7.85 17.72 5.03
C ARG A 140 8.77 18.88 4.70
N ASP A 141 8.43 19.72 3.71
CA ASP A 141 9.20 20.91 3.35
C ASP A 141 9.28 21.98 4.47
N LYS A 142 8.36 21.95 5.44
CA LYS A 142 8.38 22.81 6.64
C LYS A 142 9.09 22.18 7.84
N LEU A 143 9.50 20.91 7.76
CA LEU A 143 10.12 20.22 8.88
C LEU A 143 11.44 20.88 9.30
N SER A 144 12.30 21.29 8.36
CA SER A 144 13.57 21.96 8.68
C SER A 144 13.36 23.26 9.46
N ILE A 145 12.40 24.08 9.03
CA ILE A 145 12.03 25.33 9.70
C ILE A 145 11.53 25.05 11.12
N HIS A 146 10.71 24.01 11.28
CA HIS A 146 10.27 23.58 12.61
C HIS A 146 11.45 23.13 13.48
N LEU A 147 12.35 22.28 12.96
CA LEU A 147 13.49 21.74 13.71
C LEU A 147 14.41 22.84 14.25
N ASN A 148 14.61 23.92 13.50
CA ASN A 148 15.42 25.08 13.93
C ASN A 148 14.86 25.77 15.18
N HIS A 149 13.56 25.68 15.43
CA HIS A 149 12.88 26.34 16.57
C HIS A 149 12.21 25.35 17.53
N CYS A 150 12.45 24.04 17.36
CA CYS A 150 11.78 23.02 18.16
C CYS A 150 12.47 22.87 19.51
N THR A 151 11.82 23.36 20.57
CA THR A 151 12.31 23.24 21.96
C THR A 151 12.51 21.78 22.36
N TYR A 152 11.59 20.89 21.98
CA TYR A 152 11.74 19.44 22.22
C TYR A 152 12.99 18.87 21.56
N GLN A 153 13.31 19.28 20.32
CA GLN A 153 14.52 18.82 19.63
C GLN A 153 15.79 19.34 20.32
N GLN A 154 15.77 20.58 20.82
CA GLN A 154 16.87 21.16 21.59
C GLN A 154 17.06 20.47 22.95
N MET A 155 15.98 20.05 23.61
CA MET A 155 16.02 19.36 24.91
C MET A 155 16.38 17.87 24.79
N ARG A 156 16.35 17.31 23.58
CA ARG A 156 16.54 15.87 23.35
C ARG A 156 17.84 15.30 23.90
N PRO A 157 19.02 15.95 23.73
CA PRO A 157 20.27 15.44 24.31
C PRO A 157 20.21 15.26 25.82
N LEU A 158 19.62 16.22 26.55
CA LEU A 158 19.47 16.15 28.01
C LEU A 158 18.53 15.02 28.44
N ILE A 159 17.42 14.83 27.70
CA ILE A 159 16.48 13.75 27.99
C ILE A 159 17.12 12.39 27.73
N ASP A 160 17.94 12.27 26.69
CA ASP A 160 18.65 11.03 26.35
C ASP A 160 19.74 10.72 27.39
N GLU A 161 20.47 11.73 27.90
CA GLU A 161 21.40 11.59 29.03
C GLU A 161 20.71 11.04 30.28
N VAL A 162 19.61 11.67 30.72
CA VAL A 162 18.85 11.23 31.90
C VAL A 162 18.31 9.80 31.72
N LYS A 163 17.82 9.46 30.53
CA LYS A 163 17.35 8.09 30.23
C LYS A 163 18.49 7.07 30.35
N ASN A 164 19.68 7.39 29.85
CA ASN A 164 20.83 6.50 29.91
C ASN A 164 21.31 6.29 31.36
N GLU A 165 21.34 7.33 32.18
CA GLU A 165 21.68 7.20 33.60
C GLU A 165 20.68 6.32 34.36
N LEU A 166 19.37 6.50 34.11
CA LEU A 166 18.32 5.67 34.73
C LEU A 166 18.42 4.19 34.32
N ILE A 167 18.87 3.90 33.09
CA ILE A 167 19.10 2.52 32.62
C ILE A 167 20.32 1.90 33.32
N LEU A 168 21.39 2.66 33.56
CA LEU A 168 22.61 2.17 34.22
C LEU A 168 22.46 1.97 35.74
N THR A 169 21.44 2.59 36.35
CA THR A 169 21.09 2.40 37.78
C THR A 169 20.13 1.24 38.04
N ARG A 170 19.75 0.46 37.02
CA ARG A 170 18.93 -0.76 37.11
C ARG A 170 19.75 -2.01 36.83
#